data_AF-A0A177CRA2-F1
#
_entry.id   AF-A0A177CRA2-F1
#
_cell.length_a   1.000
_cell.length_b   1.000
_cell.length_c   1.000
_cell.angle_alpha   90.00
_cell.angle_beta   90.00
_cell.angle_gamma   90.00
#
_symmetry.space_group_name_H-M   'P 1'
#
loop_
_entity.id
_entity.type
_entity.pdbx_description
1 polymer ?
#
loop_
_entity_poly.entity_id
_entity_poly.type
_entity_poly.pdbx_seq_one_letter_code
_entity_poly.pdbx_strand_id
1 'polypeptide(L)'
;MAVPVTNGAKPQTGIRVIIVGAGFGGLTAAIECVRQGHSPIIYESFPSLKILGDIISFGPNAGRIFARWENGDIARAMRKISIDLQAYGFNIHKWDTGEVVINQKSPPRDETAPVFNGHRGELHEIVFNYAKKLGVEIVLDSRVENYWETEDAAGIILGDGTRVEGDVVVGSDGVRSKARTLVLGYEDKPKSSGYAVWRSWFSNEDMLADPETRQFCENGDTFNGWIGPDVHFLFSTLKGGSDCCWVLTHKDEHDIDESWSFPGKLSEVKDVLRDWDPMCTKIISKTPEEKLVDWKLVYRDPLPTWVSGYGSAPGHGRICLLGDSAHPFLPTSAQGATQALEDGVTLAVLLRKAGKSNIKGGLRAYQDVRYERVRKVQKTGETTRDMWHNTDWEKVKKDPQSIAFPREDWIFSHDAEKHAEEVGDEMIAKASTSVEQQA
;
A
#
# COMPACT_ATOMS: atom_id res chain seq x y z
N MET A 1 -27.92 -14.17 14.26
CA MET A 1 -27.36 -14.51 12.94
C MET A 1 -26.09 -15.30 13.17
N ALA A 2 -25.89 -16.43 12.50
CA ALA A 2 -24.67 -17.22 12.65
C ALA A 2 -23.47 -16.38 12.19
N VAL A 3 -22.43 -16.28 13.03
CA VAL A 3 -21.18 -15.62 12.65
C VAL A 3 -20.58 -16.41 11.49
N PRO A 4 -20.29 -15.78 10.33
CA PRO A 4 -19.61 -16.47 9.24
C PRO A 4 -18.32 -17.09 9.78
N VAL A 5 -18.17 -18.41 9.64
CA VAL A 5 -16.96 -19.11 10.12
C VAL A 5 -15.80 -18.68 9.22
N THR A 6 -14.94 -17.79 9.71
CA THR A 6 -13.67 -17.49 9.07
C THR A 6 -12.70 -18.65 9.33
N ASN A 7 -11.88 -18.99 8.34
CA ASN A 7 -10.87 -20.02 8.55
C ASN A 7 -9.88 -19.53 9.62
N GLY A 8 -9.70 -20.33 10.67
CA GLY A 8 -8.83 -19.99 11.78
C GLY A 8 -9.40 -18.96 12.77
N ALA A 9 -10.72 -18.75 12.79
CA ALA A 9 -11.38 -17.87 13.76
C ALA A 9 -10.96 -18.17 15.20
N LYS A 10 -10.52 -17.13 15.91
CA LYS A 10 -10.15 -17.22 17.34
C LYS A 10 -11.37 -16.92 18.24
N PRO A 11 -11.32 -17.30 19.53
CA PRO A 11 -12.37 -16.98 20.48
C PRO A 11 -12.61 -15.46 20.59
N GLN A 12 -13.85 -15.07 20.91
CA GLN A 12 -14.21 -13.68 21.07
C GLN A 12 -13.43 -13.03 22.22
N THR A 13 -12.87 -11.86 21.96
CA THR A 13 -12.02 -11.08 22.88
C THR A 13 -12.78 -9.99 23.62
N GLY A 14 -13.94 -9.59 23.11
CA GLY A 14 -14.71 -8.45 23.62
C GLY A 14 -14.10 -7.07 23.32
N ILE A 15 -13.06 -6.99 22.48
CA ILE A 15 -12.41 -5.73 22.09
C ILE A 15 -13.16 -5.13 20.89
N ARG A 16 -13.65 -3.90 21.06
CA ARG A 16 -14.30 -3.08 20.03
C ARG A 16 -13.27 -2.17 19.37
N VAL A 17 -13.10 -2.31 18.06
CA VAL A 17 -12.06 -1.61 17.29
C VAL A 17 -12.74 -0.64 16.31
N ILE A 18 -12.51 0.66 16.48
CA ILE A 18 -12.93 1.67 15.51
C ILE A 18 -11.81 1.83 14.50
N ILE A 19 -12.12 1.70 13.21
CA ILE A 19 -11.15 1.86 12.12
C ILE A 19 -11.59 3.03 11.26
N VAL A 20 -10.72 4.03 11.08
CA VAL A 20 -11.01 5.20 10.26
C VAL A 20 -10.32 5.05 8.91
N GLY A 21 -11.11 4.93 7.84
CA GLY A 21 -10.66 4.72 6.46
C GLY A 21 -10.81 3.28 5.99
N ALA A 22 -11.49 3.11 4.85
CA ALA A 22 -11.71 1.81 4.20
C ALA A 22 -10.67 1.52 3.10
N GLY A 23 -9.43 1.99 3.24
CA GLY A 23 -8.33 1.60 2.36
C GLY A 23 -7.89 0.15 2.57
N PHE A 24 -6.90 -0.34 1.80
CA PHE A 24 -6.36 -1.70 1.96
C PHE A 24 -5.90 -2.01 3.39
N GLY A 25 -5.25 -1.05 4.06
CA GLY A 25 -4.84 -1.17 5.46
C GLY A 25 -6.02 -1.35 6.42
N GLY A 26 -6.98 -0.41 6.41
CA GLY A 26 -8.17 -0.46 7.26
C GLY A 26 -9.06 -1.68 7.01
N LEU A 27 -9.26 -2.08 5.75
CA LEU A 27 -9.99 -3.31 5.41
C LEU A 27 -9.27 -4.55 5.94
N THR A 28 -7.95 -4.61 5.77
CA THR A 28 -7.14 -5.72 6.30
C THR A 28 -7.22 -5.76 7.82
N ALA A 29 -7.07 -4.62 8.49
CA ALA A 29 -7.20 -4.53 9.94
C ALA A 29 -8.57 -5.01 10.42
N ALA A 30 -9.66 -4.66 9.73
CA ALA A 30 -11.00 -5.12 10.08
C ALA A 30 -11.18 -6.64 9.85
N ILE A 31 -10.76 -7.16 8.70
CA ILE A 31 -10.82 -8.58 8.39
C ILE A 31 -10.03 -9.40 9.42
N GLU A 32 -8.81 -8.95 9.75
CA GLU A 32 -7.96 -9.59 10.74
C GLU A 32 -8.53 -9.44 12.14
N CYS A 33 -9.14 -8.29 12.48
CA CYS A 33 -9.87 -8.14 13.73
C CYS A 33 -10.95 -9.21 13.89
N VAL A 34 -11.76 -9.48 12.86
CA VAL A 34 -12.74 -10.56 12.90
C VAL A 34 -12.07 -11.93 13.07
N ARG A 35 -11.01 -12.22 12.31
CA ARG A 35 -10.26 -13.50 12.42
C ARG A 35 -9.68 -13.71 13.83
N GLN A 36 -9.20 -12.65 14.47
CA GLN A 36 -8.61 -12.68 15.81
C GLN A 36 -9.64 -12.54 16.95
N GLY A 37 -10.94 -12.45 16.64
CA GLY A 37 -12.03 -12.45 17.62
C GLY A 37 -12.39 -11.08 18.20
N HIS A 38 -12.03 -10.00 17.51
CA HIS A 38 -12.42 -8.62 17.83
C HIS A 38 -13.71 -8.22 17.11
N SER A 39 -14.29 -7.09 17.49
CA SER A 39 -15.48 -6.50 16.87
C SER A 39 -15.12 -5.17 16.21
N PRO A 40 -14.74 -5.17 14.91
CA PRO A 40 -14.36 -3.96 14.19
C PRO A 40 -15.58 -3.24 13.57
N ILE A 41 -15.50 -1.90 13.50
CA ILE A 41 -16.39 -1.06 12.69
C ILE A 41 -15.51 -0.09 11.90
N ILE A 42 -15.77 0.02 10.59
CA ILE A 42 -15.07 0.95 9.71
C ILE A 42 -15.93 2.20 9.50
N TYR A 43 -15.32 3.38 9.59
CA TYR A 43 -15.90 4.65 9.17
C TYR A 43 -15.14 5.19 7.96
N GLU A 44 -15.87 5.43 6.87
CA GLU A 44 -15.31 5.90 5.60
C GLU A 44 -16.05 7.15 5.12
N SER A 45 -15.28 8.16 4.72
CA SER A 45 -15.76 9.45 4.25
C SER A 45 -16.40 9.42 2.86
N PHE A 46 -16.05 8.47 2.00
CA PHE A 46 -16.68 8.35 0.69
C PHE A 46 -18.12 7.85 0.82
N PRO A 47 -19.08 8.44 0.08
CA PRO A 47 -20.50 8.07 0.18
C PRO A 47 -20.82 6.70 -0.43
N SER A 48 -19.95 6.22 -1.33
CA SER A 48 -20.09 4.94 -1.99
C SER A 48 -18.73 4.39 -2.39
N LEU A 49 -18.65 3.06 -2.56
CA LEU A 49 -17.49 2.42 -3.19
C LEU A 49 -17.36 2.94 -4.62
N LYS A 50 -16.17 3.40 -4.98
CA LYS A 50 -15.85 3.82 -6.35
C LYS A 50 -14.64 3.04 -6.83
N ILE A 51 -14.74 2.50 -8.04
CA ILE A 51 -13.61 1.87 -8.73
C ILE A 51 -12.74 3.00 -9.28
N LEU A 52 -11.84 3.49 -8.43
CA LEU A 52 -10.92 4.58 -8.75
C LEU A 52 -9.47 4.12 -8.57
N GLY A 53 -8.61 4.75 -9.35
CA GLY A 53 -7.18 4.54 -9.30
C GLY A 53 -6.68 3.90 -10.58
N ASP A 54 -5.67 3.09 -10.41
CA ASP A 54 -4.69 2.73 -11.42
C ASP A 54 -3.99 1.45 -10.95
N ILE A 55 -2.77 1.20 -11.41
CA ILE A 55 -2.03 0.01 -11.01
C ILE A 55 -1.60 0.03 -9.54
N ILE A 56 -1.76 -1.10 -8.87
CA ILE A 56 -1.21 -1.39 -7.54
C ILE A 56 -0.59 -2.77 -7.53
N SER A 57 0.49 -2.94 -6.77
CA SER A 57 1.22 -4.21 -6.66
C SER A 57 1.31 -4.70 -5.21
N PHE A 58 1.26 -6.02 -5.05
CA PHE A 58 1.37 -6.74 -3.80
C PHE A 58 2.41 -7.85 -3.94
N GLY A 59 3.46 -7.78 -3.14
CA GLY A 59 4.50 -8.81 -3.08
C GLY A 59 4.05 -10.09 -2.37
N PRO A 60 4.88 -11.14 -2.34
CA PRO A 60 4.52 -12.44 -1.74
C PRO A 60 4.13 -12.35 -0.26
N ASN A 61 4.67 -11.38 0.48
CA ASN A 61 4.32 -11.09 1.88
C ASN A 61 2.86 -10.64 2.04
N ALA A 62 2.32 -9.79 1.14
CA ALA A 62 0.87 -9.54 1.09
C ALA A 62 0.11 -10.75 0.52
N GLY A 63 0.69 -11.45 -0.46
CA GLY A 63 0.18 -12.70 -1.02
C GLY A 63 -0.25 -13.73 0.02
N ARG A 64 0.61 -13.97 1.03
CA ARG A 64 0.34 -14.89 2.13
C ARG A 64 -0.90 -14.51 2.93
N ILE A 65 -1.15 -13.21 3.10
CA ILE A 65 -2.33 -12.70 3.81
C ILE A 65 -3.58 -13.04 3.00
N PHE A 66 -3.60 -12.66 1.71
CA PHE A 66 -4.73 -12.96 0.82
C PHE A 66 -4.96 -14.47 0.63
N ALA A 67 -3.91 -15.28 0.65
CA ALA A 67 -4.01 -16.74 0.51
C ALA A 67 -4.66 -17.40 1.74
N ARG A 68 -4.58 -16.80 2.93
CA ARG A 68 -5.29 -17.29 4.13
C ARG A 68 -6.77 -16.99 4.09
N TRP A 69 -7.15 -15.89 3.46
CA TRP A 69 -8.53 -15.44 3.42
C TRP A 69 -9.38 -16.37 2.57
N GLU A 70 -10.45 -16.86 3.18
CA GLU A 70 -11.41 -17.75 2.54
C GLU A 70 -10.75 -18.96 1.84
N ASN A 71 -9.78 -19.62 2.49
CA ASN A 71 -9.06 -20.78 1.92
C ASN A 71 -8.43 -20.46 0.55
N GLY A 72 -7.97 -19.23 0.38
CA GLY A 72 -7.35 -18.71 -0.83
C GLY A 72 -8.33 -18.28 -1.92
N ASP A 73 -9.65 -18.27 -1.67
CA ASP A 73 -10.61 -17.79 -2.67
C ASP A 73 -10.41 -16.31 -3.00
N ILE A 74 -10.03 -15.50 -2.01
CA ILE A 74 -9.73 -14.08 -2.24
C ILE A 74 -8.50 -13.93 -3.12
N ALA A 75 -7.41 -14.65 -2.83
CA ALA A 75 -6.23 -14.70 -3.68
C ALA A 75 -6.55 -15.17 -5.12
N ARG A 76 -7.38 -16.21 -5.27
CA ARG A 76 -7.82 -16.69 -6.60
C ARG A 76 -8.65 -15.65 -7.36
N ALA A 77 -9.53 -14.93 -6.69
CA ALA A 77 -10.33 -13.86 -7.29
C ALA A 77 -9.43 -12.70 -7.76
N MET A 78 -8.49 -12.25 -6.91
CA MET A 78 -7.54 -11.20 -7.26
C MET A 78 -6.65 -11.59 -8.44
N ARG A 79 -6.22 -12.85 -8.52
CA ARG A 79 -5.37 -13.32 -9.62
C ARG A 79 -6.03 -13.18 -10.99
N LYS A 80 -7.34 -13.45 -11.09
CA LYS A 80 -8.08 -13.41 -12.36
C LYS A 80 -8.06 -12.04 -13.04
N ILE A 81 -7.86 -10.98 -12.26
CA ILE A 81 -7.83 -9.58 -12.73
C ILE A 81 -6.45 -8.94 -12.57
N SER A 82 -5.44 -9.73 -12.20
CA SER A 82 -4.05 -9.29 -12.08
C SER A 82 -3.25 -9.71 -13.31
N ILE A 83 -2.12 -9.03 -13.52
CA ILE A 83 -1.14 -9.34 -14.55
C ILE A 83 -0.60 -10.77 -14.38
N ASP A 84 -0.38 -11.48 -15.49
CA ASP A 84 0.32 -12.76 -15.50
C ASP A 84 1.59 -12.72 -16.37
N LEU A 85 2.73 -12.54 -15.71
CA LEU A 85 4.03 -12.42 -16.35
C LEU A 85 4.84 -13.73 -16.36
N GLN A 86 4.22 -14.90 -16.15
CA GLN A 86 4.97 -16.17 -16.11
C GLN A 86 5.68 -16.48 -17.44
N ALA A 87 5.04 -16.17 -18.57
CA ALA A 87 5.63 -16.37 -19.89
C ALA A 87 6.48 -15.18 -20.36
N TYR A 88 6.11 -13.96 -19.94
CA TYR A 88 6.74 -12.72 -20.44
C TYR A 88 7.94 -12.26 -19.60
N GLY A 89 7.82 -12.23 -18.28
CA GLY A 89 8.80 -11.60 -17.38
C GLY A 89 8.69 -10.08 -17.35
N PHE A 90 9.77 -9.40 -16.96
CA PHE A 90 9.89 -7.94 -17.00
C PHE A 90 11.03 -7.55 -17.94
N ASN A 91 10.72 -6.92 -19.07
CA ASN A 91 11.73 -6.38 -19.98
C ASN A 91 12.20 -5.02 -19.45
N ILE A 92 13.49 -4.90 -19.17
CA ILE A 92 14.11 -3.64 -18.80
C ILE A 92 14.90 -3.13 -19.99
N HIS A 93 14.48 -1.97 -20.49
CA HIS A 93 15.01 -1.28 -21.64
C HIS A 93 15.95 -0.15 -21.21
N LYS A 94 16.98 0.10 -22.00
CA LYS A 94 17.75 1.35 -21.91
C LYS A 94 16.92 2.48 -22.54
N TRP A 95 16.82 3.61 -21.83
CA TRP A 95 15.90 4.70 -22.17
C TRP A 95 16.05 5.30 -23.57
N ASP A 96 17.26 5.44 -24.10
CA ASP A 96 17.55 6.16 -25.36
C ASP A 96 17.49 5.25 -26.61
N THR A 97 17.97 4.03 -26.49
CA THR A 97 18.09 3.06 -27.60
C THR A 97 16.91 2.11 -27.69
N GLY A 98 16.16 1.94 -26.61
CA GLY A 98 15.09 0.93 -26.52
C GLY A 98 15.59 -0.52 -26.40
N GLU A 99 16.92 -0.72 -26.36
CA GLU A 99 17.52 -2.05 -26.23
C GLU A 99 17.02 -2.75 -24.96
N VAL A 100 16.52 -3.99 -25.08
CA VAL A 100 16.23 -4.85 -23.93
C VAL A 100 17.55 -5.30 -23.32
N VAL A 101 17.89 -4.71 -22.18
CA VAL A 101 19.11 -4.99 -21.44
C VAL A 101 18.99 -6.28 -20.67
N ILE A 102 17.83 -6.52 -20.08
CA ILE A 102 17.53 -7.75 -19.35
C ILE A 102 16.04 -8.07 -19.39
N ASN A 103 15.72 -9.37 -19.50
CA ASN A 103 14.41 -9.90 -19.20
C ASN A 103 14.45 -10.55 -17.80
N GLN A 104 13.96 -9.85 -16.78
CA GLN A 104 13.89 -10.37 -15.42
C GLN A 104 12.71 -11.34 -15.30
N LYS A 105 13.01 -12.64 -15.28
CA LYS A 105 11.99 -13.70 -15.19
C LYS A 105 11.15 -13.58 -13.93
N SER A 106 9.86 -13.87 -14.06
CA SER A 106 8.95 -14.00 -12.92
C SER A 106 9.34 -15.22 -12.09
N PRO A 107 9.28 -15.14 -10.74
CA PRO A 107 9.46 -16.33 -9.92
C PRO A 107 8.38 -17.39 -10.24
N PRO A 108 8.65 -18.68 -9.98
CA PRO A 108 7.64 -19.72 -10.10
C PRO A 108 6.38 -19.37 -9.29
N ARG A 109 5.22 -19.79 -9.79
CA ARG A 109 3.96 -19.59 -9.06
C ARG A 109 4.00 -20.28 -7.70
N ASP A 110 3.61 -19.54 -6.67
CA ASP A 110 3.38 -20.05 -5.33
C ASP A 110 1.96 -19.66 -4.91
N GLU A 111 1.09 -20.65 -4.75
CA GLU A 111 -0.30 -20.45 -4.32
C GLU A 111 -0.42 -20.01 -2.86
N THR A 112 0.62 -20.26 -2.05
CA THR A 112 0.65 -19.89 -0.64
C THR A 112 1.14 -18.46 -0.44
N ALA A 113 1.87 -17.89 -1.40
CA ALA A 113 2.40 -16.53 -1.37
C ALA A 113 2.31 -15.83 -2.75
N PRO A 114 1.11 -15.72 -3.34
CA PRO A 114 0.94 -15.18 -4.69
C PRO A 114 1.27 -13.69 -4.78
N VAL A 115 1.77 -13.27 -5.94
CA VAL A 115 1.99 -11.85 -6.26
C VAL A 115 0.79 -11.34 -7.03
N PHE A 116 0.38 -10.11 -6.77
CA PHE A 116 -0.69 -9.44 -7.49
C PHE A 116 -0.21 -8.11 -8.03
N ASN A 117 -0.59 -7.80 -9.26
CA ASN A 117 -0.39 -6.47 -9.83
C ASN A 117 -1.56 -6.20 -10.78
N GLY A 118 -2.39 -5.21 -10.48
CA GLY A 118 -3.69 -5.03 -11.13
C GLY A 118 -4.34 -3.70 -10.81
N HIS A 119 -5.59 -3.51 -11.24
CA HIS A 119 -6.30 -2.27 -11.01
C HIS A 119 -6.68 -2.12 -9.53
N ARG A 120 -6.21 -1.04 -8.90
CA ARG A 120 -6.40 -0.74 -7.48
C ARG A 120 -7.86 -0.80 -7.06
N GLY A 121 -8.75 -0.18 -7.84
CA GLY A 121 -10.19 -0.16 -7.52
C GLY A 121 -10.85 -1.53 -7.60
N GLU A 122 -10.45 -2.38 -8.56
CA GLU A 122 -11.04 -3.71 -8.73
C GLU A 122 -10.53 -4.69 -7.68
N LEU A 123 -9.23 -4.66 -7.38
CA LEU A 123 -8.64 -5.45 -6.30
C LEU A 123 -9.18 -5.02 -4.93
N HIS A 124 -9.39 -3.72 -4.73
CA HIS A 124 -9.98 -3.17 -3.51
C HIS A 124 -11.43 -3.64 -3.34
N GLU A 125 -12.24 -3.63 -4.39
CA GLU A 125 -13.63 -4.11 -4.36
C GLU A 125 -13.73 -5.57 -3.88
N ILE A 126 -12.82 -6.44 -4.32
CA ILE A 126 -12.76 -7.83 -3.85
C ILE A 126 -12.58 -7.89 -2.33
N VAL A 127 -11.62 -7.14 -1.79
CA VAL A 127 -11.33 -7.09 -0.35
C VAL A 127 -12.47 -6.44 0.44
N PHE A 128 -13.05 -5.36 -0.09
CA PHE A 128 -14.19 -4.67 0.51
C PHE A 128 -15.41 -5.59 0.64
N ASN A 129 -15.73 -6.32 -0.43
CA ASN A 129 -16.84 -7.27 -0.42
C ASN A 129 -16.58 -8.46 0.50
N TYR A 130 -15.32 -8.90 0.62
CA TYR A 130 -14.95 -9.91 1.59
C TYR A 130 -15.17 -9.43 3.04
N ALA A 131 -14.73 -8.22 3.39
CA ALA A 131 -14.97 -7.65 4.71
C ALA A 131 -16.47 -7.61 5.05
N LYS A 132 -17.32 -7.17 4.10
CA LYS A 132 -18.78 -7.20 4.28
C LYS A 132 -19.33 -8.61 4.45
N LYS A 133 -18.83 -9.58 3.68
CA LYS A 133 -19.23 -10.99 3.79
C LYS A 133 -18.90 -11.58 5.17
N LEU A 134 -17.83 -11.10 5.81
CA LEU A 134 -17.48 -11.48 7.18
C LEU A 134 -18.36 -10.82 8.26
N GLY A 135 -19.24 -9.88 7.86
CA GLY A 135 -20.09 -9.14 8.78
C GLY A 135 -19.41 -7.91 9.40
N VAL A 136 -18.30 -7.43 8.82
CA VAL A 136 -17.73 -6.14 9.22
C VAL A 136 -18.73 -5.04 8.88
N GLU A 137 -19.09 -4.23 9.88
CA GLU A 137 -19.88 -3.03 9.66
C GLU A 137 -19.01 -1.94 9.04
N ILE A 138 -19.42 -1.43 7.88
CA ILE A 138 -18.72 -0.36 7.16
C ILE A 138 -19.70 0.80 6.98
N VAL A 139 -19.52 1.84 7.77
CA VAL A 139 -20.32 3.05 7.74
C VAL A 139 -19.70 4.02 6.75
N LEU A 140 -20.31 4.09 5.56
CA LEU A 140 -19.93 5.02 4.49
C LEU A 140 -20.49 6.43 4.77
N ASP A 141 -20.10 7.42 3.96
CA ASP A 141 -20.49 8.83 4.10
C ASP A 141 -20.23 9.41 5.50
N SER A 142 -19.24 8.87 6.19
CA SER A 142 -18.96 9.15 7.60
C SER A 142 -17.58 9.76 7.74
N ARG A 143 -17.52 11.08 7.51
CA ARG A 143 -16.29 11.84 7.72
C ARG A 143 -16.01 11.99 9.21
N VAL A 144 -14.82 11.53 9.63
CA VAL A 144 -14.31 11.76 10.98
C VAL A 144 -13.68 13.15 11.07
N GLU A 145 -14.14 13.94 12.03
CA GLU A 145 -13.65 15.30 12.25
C GLU A 145 -12.67 15.39 13.40
N ASN A 146 -12.93 14.67 14.50
CA ASN A 146 -12.08 14.68 15.70
C ASN A 146 -11.93 13.27 16.29
N TYR A 147 -10.88 13.11 17.09
CA TYR A 147 -10.63 11.91 17.88
C TYR A 147 -10.56 12.26 19.36
N TRP A 148 -10.85 11.30 20.23
CA TRP A 148 -10.76 11.46 21.68
C TRP A 148 -10.37 10.15 22.34
N GLU A 149 -9.76 10.22 23.52
CA GLU A 149 -9.48 9.07 24.36
C GLU A 149 -9.43 9.44 25.84
N THR A 150 -9.61 8.43 26.68
CA THR A 150 -9.46 8.46 28.14
C THR A 150 -8.58 7.28 28.56
N GLU A 151 -8.36 7.12 29.85
CA GLU A 151 -7.68 5.95 30.40
C GLU A 151 -8.31 4.61 29.97
N ASP A 152 -9.63 4.58 29.78
CA ASP A 152 -10.41 3.34 29.61
C ASP A 152 -11.09 3.20 28.24
N ALA A 153 -11.20 4.27 27.46
CA ALA A 153 -11.90 4.27 26.18
C ALA A 153 -11.25 5.18 25.13
N ALA A 154 -11.56 4.95 23.86
CA ALA A 154 -11.23 5.86 22.78
C ALA A 154 -12.36 5.95 21.77
N GLY A 155 -12.33 6.99 20.94
CA GLY A 155 -13.39 7.19 19.97
C GLY A 155 -13.17 8.31 18.98
N ILE A 156 -14.21 8.54 18.19
CA ILE A 156 -14.24 9.52 17.10
C ILE A 156 -15.47 10.42 17.24
N ILE A 157 -15.41 11.56 16.58
CA ILE A 157 -16.54 12.48 16.38
C ILE A 157 -16.72 12.64 14.87
N LEU A 158 -17.92 12.34 14.38
CA LEU A 158 -18.29 12.44 12.98
C LEU A 158 -18.67 13.89 12.61
N GLY A 159 -18.78 14.19 11.32
CA GLY A 159 -19.10 15.53 10.81
C GLY A 159 -20.46 16.09 11.27
N ASP A 160 -21.39 15.24 11.67
CA ASP A 160 -22.69 15.61 12.25
C ASP A 160 -22.63 15.83 13.78
N GLY A 161 -21.46 15.65 14.40
CA GLY A 161 -21.25 15.72 15.85
C GLY A 161 -21.50 14.40 16.59
N THR A 162 -21.91 13.33 15.90
CA THR A 162 -22.10 12.01 16.51
C THR A 162 -20.81 11.51 17.12
N ARG A 163 -20.84 11.15 18.40
CA ARG A 163 -19.71 10.60 19.15
C ARG A 163 -19.80 9.08 19.19
N VAL A 164 -18.76 8.41 18.70
CA VAL A 164 -18.65 6.94 18.69
C VAL A 164 -17.55 6.53 19.67
N GLU A 165 -17.80 5.48 20.45
CA GLU A 165 -16.89 4.95 21.46
C GLU A 165 -16.52 3.49 21.17
N GLY A 166 -15.24 3.16 21.37
CA GLY A 166 -14.68 1.82 21.32
C GLY A 166 -13.58 1.64 22.37
N ASP A 167 -12.93 0.48 22.36
CA ASP A 167 -11.79 0.22 23.25
C ASP A 167 -10.47 0.78 22.66
N VAL A 168 -10.41 0.88 21.33
CA VAL A 168 -9.27 1.34 20.52
C VAL A 168 -9.74 2.01 19.22
N VAL A 169 -9.00 3.01 18.75
CA VAL A 169 -9.17 3.63 17.42
C VAL A 169 -7.90 3.42 16.58
N VAL A 170 -8.09 2.97 15.35
CA VAL A 170 -7.04 2.80 14.34
C VAL A 170 -7.22 3.84 13.24
N GLY A 171 -6.30 4.80 13.17
CA GLY A 171 -6.22 5.77 12.08
C GLY A 171 -5.59 5.16 10.84
N SER A 172 -6.43 4.75 9.88
CA SER A 172 -6.02 4.27 8.54
C SER A 172 -6.50 5.26 7.46
N ASP A 173 -6.52 6.56 7.79
CA ASP A 173 -7.05 7.67 7.01
C ASP A 173 -6.06 8.26 5.99
N GLY A 174 -4.97 7.53 5.73
CA GLY A 174 -4.06 7.77 4.61
C GLY A 174 -3.12 8.97 4.78
N VAL A 175 -2.55 9.43 3.66
CA VAL A 175 -1.51 10.47 3.67
C VAL A 175 -1.94 11.81 4.29
N ARG A 176 -3.24 12.14 4.29
CA ARG A 176 -3.83 13.36 4.88
C ARG A 176 -4.43 13.10 6.27
N SER A 177 -3.82 12.17 7.00
CA SER A 177 -4.32 11.70 8.28
C SER A 177 -4.52 12.83 9.30
N LYS A 178 -5.75 12.95 9.80
CA LYS A 178 -6.06 13.75 10.99
C LYS A 178 -5.67 13.00 12.27
N ALA A 179 -5.74 11.66 12.24
CA ALA A 179 -5.30 10.83 13.36
C ALA A 179 -3.82 11.08 13.68
N ARG A 180 -2.98 11.26 12.65
CA ARG A 180 -1.54 11.53 12.81
C ARG A 180 -1.29 12.79 13.62
N THR A 181 -1.95 13.89 13.30
CA THR A 181 -1.80 15.16 14.05
C THR A 181 -2.16 14.99 15.52
N LEU A 182 -3.20 14.21 15.81
CA LEU A 182 -3.61 13.93 17.19
C LEU A 182 -2.59 13.04 17.94
N VAL A 183 -2.13 11.96 17.31
CA VAL A 183 -1.13 11.06 17.90
C VAL A 183 0.18 11.78 18.16
N LEU A 184 0.60 12.68 17.27
CA LEU A 184 1.86 13.42 17.43
C LEU A 184 1.73 14.64 18.34
N GLY A 185 0.54 15.24 18.44
CA GLY A 185 0.32 16.52 19.11
C GLY A 185 0.76 17.74 18.30
N TYR A 186 1.19 17.55 17.05
CA TYR A 186 1.57 18.62 16.13
C TYR A 186 1.29 18.20 14.68
N GLU A 187 1.21 19.18 13.78
CA GLU A 187 1.03 18.94 12.36
C GLU A 187 2.34 18.50 11.70
N ASP A 188 2.38 17.27 11.20
CA ASP A 188 3.51 16.71 10.46
C ASP A 188 3.40 17.03 8.95
N LYS A 189 4.11 18.10 8.56
CA LYS A 189 4.07 18.64 7.20
C LYS A 189 4.79 17.71 6.20
N PRO A 190 4.21 17.49 5.01
CA PRO A 190 4.85 16.73 3.96
C PRO A 190 6.14 17.41 3.49
N LYS A 191 7.12 16.61 3.06
CA LYS A 191 8.33 17.08 2.37
C LYS A 191 8.25 16.72 0.90
N SER A 192 8.83 17.54 0.02
CA SER A 192 8.95 17.17 -1.39
C SER A 192 9.94 16.02 -1.51
N SER A 193 9.60 15.01 -2.31
CA SER A 193 10.57 13.98 -2.67
C SER A 193 11.54 14.42 -3.78
N GLY A 194 11.27 15.57 -4.42
CA GLY A 194 11.93 16.04 -5.64
C GLY A 194 11.38 15.46 -6.93
N TYR A 195 10.38 14.57 -6.85
CA TYR A 195 9.80 13.88 -8.00
C TYR A 195 8.26 13.85 -7.96
N ALA A 196 7.67 13.66 -9.14
CA ALA A 196 6.27 13.38 -9.36
C ALA A 196 6.11 12.25 -10.39
N VAL A 197 4.89 11.77 -10.58
CA VAL A 197 4.57 10.62 -11.43
C VAL A 197 3.35 10.91 -12.27
N TRP A 198 3.54 10.96 -13.58
CA TRP A 198 2.42 10.81 -14.49
C TRP A 198 2.00 9.35 -14.56
N ARG A 199 0.70 9.12 -14.57
CA ARG A 199 0.15 7.77 -14.68
C ARG A 199 -1.18 7.74 -15.39
N SER A 200 -1.46 6.62 -16.03
CA SER A 200 -2.74 6.40 -16.72
C SER A 200 -3.12 4.92 -16.77
N TRP A 201 -4.42 4.68 -16.91
CA TRP A 201 -5.03 3.38 -17.16
C TRP A 201 -6.10 3.51 -18.24
N PHE A 202 -6.03 2.70 -19.30
CA PHE A 202 -6.93 2.81 -20.46
C PHE A 202 -7.10 1.49 -21.23
N SER A 203 -8.02 1.47 -22.19
CA SER A 203 -8.30 0.33 -23.08
C SER A 203 -7.18 0.17 -24.11
N ASN A 204 -6.89 -1.05 -24.55
CA ASN A 204 -5.90 -1.34 -25.58
C ASN A 204 -6.31 -1.00 -27.03
N GLU A 205 -7.50 -0.44 -27.27
CA GLU A 205 -8.06 -0.23 -28.61
C GLU A 205 -7.11 0.50 -29.55
N ASP A 206 -6.61 1.67 -29.14
CA ASP A 206 -5.67 2.48 -29.93
C ASP A 206 -4.27 1.83 -30.02
N MET A 207 -3.92 0.99 -29.04
CA MET A 207 -2.67 0.21 -29.06
C MET A 207 -2.71 -0.90 -30.11
N LEU A 208 -3.84 -1.59 -30.26
CA LEU A 208 -4.04 -2.67 -31.24
C LEU A 208 -4.16 -2.16 -32.69
N ALA A 209 -4.65 -0.93 -32.86
CA ALA A 209 -4.81 -0.30 -34.18
C ALA A 209 -3.46 0.06 -34.84
N ASP A 210 -2.40 0.27 -34.05
CA ASP A 210 -1.07 0.63 -34.52
C ASP A 210 -0.14 -0.62 -34.54
N PRO A 211 0.39 -1.03 -35.71
CA PRO A 211 1.21 -2.24 -35.85
C PRO A 211 2.42 -2.31 -34.91
N GLU A 212 2.99 -1.17 -34.52
CA GLU A 212 4.18 -1.13 -33.67
C GLU A 212 3.85 -1.33 -32.19
N THR A 213 2.69 -0.85 -31.72
CA THR A 213 2.25 -1.03 -30.33
C THR A 213 1.43 -2.30 -30.12
N ARG A 214 0.85 -2.85 -31.19
CA ARG A 214 0.01 -4.05 -31.15
C ARG A 214 0.67 -5.23 -30.47
N GLN A 215 1.99 -5.38 -30.65
CA GLN A 215 2.78 -6.47 -30.07
C GLN A 215 2.67 -6.57 -28.54
N PHE A 216 2.38 -5.47 -27.84
CA PHE A 216 2.22 -5.48 -26.39
C PHE A 216 0.88 -6.03 -25.90
N CYS A 217 -0.13 -6.08 -26.77
CA CYS A 217 -1.51 -6.38 -26.40
C CYS A 217 -2.00 -7.72 -26.97
N GLU A 218 -1.43 -8.18 -28.10
CA GLU A 218 -1.99 -9.32 -28.84
C GLU A 218 -1.59 -10.70 -28.30
N ASN A 219 -0.54 -10.78 -27.47
CA ASN A 219 0.04 -12.05 -26.98
C ASN A 219 -0.07 -12.19 -25.45
N GLY A 220 -1.07 -11.56 -24.84
CA GLY A 220 -1.29 -11.57 -23.40
C GLY A 220 -0.62 -10.39 -22.68
N ASP A 221 -0.36 -10.59 -21.40
CA ASP A 221 0.13 -9.54 -20.51
C ASP A 221 1.63 -9.29 -20.69
N THR A 222 2.01 -8.02 -20.69
CA THR A 222 3.39 -7.58 -20.87
C THR A 222 3.80 -6.59 -19.79
N PHE A 223 5.09 -6.53 -19.49
CA PHE A 223 5.65 -5.53 -18.59
C PHE A 223 7.02 -5.08 -19.08
N ASN A 224 7.12 -3.79 -19.36
CA ASN A 224 8.26 -3.16 -20.02
C ASN A 224 8.64 -1.90 -19.24
N GLY A 225 9.94 -1.68 -19.03
CA GLY A 225 10.44 -0.55 -18.25
C GLY A 225 11.64 0.10 -18.92
N TRP A 226 11.53 1.37 -19.30
CA TRP A 226 12.64 2.16 -19.80
C TRP A 226 13.26 2.94 -18.64
N ILE A 227 14.54 2.66 -18.38
CA ILE A 227 15.27 3.25 -17.27
C ILE A 227 16.26 4.27 -17.81
N GLY A 228 16.25 5.48 -17.24
CA GLY A 228 17.10 6.59 -17.67
C GLY A 228 17.41 7.60 -16.58
N PRO A 229 18.18 8.64 -16.91
CA PRO A 229 18.57 9.68 -15.97
C PRO A 229 17.32 10.36 -15.37
N ASP A 230 17.16 10.29 -14.04
CA ASP A 230 16.07 10.91 -13.28
C ASP A 230 14.63 10.52 -13.66
N VAL A 231 14.47 9.57 -14.58
CA VAL A 231 13.18 9.18 -15.15
C VAL A 231 13.18 7.67 -15.32
N HIS A 232 12.06 7.04 -15.03
CA HIS A 232 11.75 5.71 -15.52
C HIS A 232 10.32 5.68 -16.02
N PHE A 233 10.12 4.96 -17.11
CA PHE A 233 8.83 4.74 -17.73
C PHE A 233 8.49 3.26 -17.64
N LEU A 234 7.44 2.91 -16.91
CA LEU A 234 6.94 1.54 -16.85
C LEU A 234 5.61 1.46 -17.59
N PHE A 235 5.50 0.50 -18.49
CA PHE A 235 4.29 0.22 -19.23
C PHE A 235 3.94 -1.27 -19.09
N SER A 236 2.67 -1.53 -18.82
CA SER A 236 2.13 -2.87 -18.66
C SER A 236 0.83 -3.04 -19.40
N THR A 237 0.61 -4.25 -19.89
CA THR A 237 -0.71 -4.73 -20.33
C THR A 237 -1.20 -5.81 -19.38
N LEU A 238 -2.50 -5.81 -19.10
CA LEU A 238 -3.14 -6.67 -18.11
C LEU A 238 -4.42 -7.30 -18.68
N LYS A 239 -4.92 -8.34 -17.99
CA LYS A 239 -6.18 -9.05 -18.33
C LYS A 239 -6.13 -9.70 -19.72
N GLY A 240 -5.01 -10.31 -20.06
CA GLY A 240 -4.78 -10.88 -21.39
C GLY A 240 -4.51 -9.80 -22.44
N GLY A 241 -3.95 -8.67 -22.02
CA GLY A 241 -3.60 -7.56 -22.91
C GLY A 241 -4.72 -6.54 -23.19
N SER A 242 -5.91 -6.66 -22.57
CA SER A 242 -7.07 -5.78 -22.82
C SER A 242 -6.92 -4.38 -22.22
N ASP A 243 -6.24 -4.30 -21.07
CA ASP A 243 -6.05 -3.06 -20.33
C ASP A 243 -4.59 -2.65 -20.42
N CYS A 244 -4.36 -1.35 -20.55
CA CYS A 244 -3.04 -0.73 -20.60
C CYS A 244 -2.85 0.18 -19.38
N CYS A 245 -1.67 0.14 -18.78
CA CYS A 245 -1.30 1.06 -17.73
C CYS A 245 0.15 1.50 -17.91
N TRP A 246 0.44 2.76 -17.62
CA TRP A 246 1.80 3.22 -17.49
C TRP A 246 2.00 4.21 -16.34
N VAL A 247 3.25 4.29 -15.89
CA VAL A 247 3.75 5.30 -14.96
C VAL A 247 5.06 5.88 -15.50
N LEU A 248 5.23 7.19 -15.39
CA LEU A 248 6.46 7.90 -15.75
C LEU A 248 6.86 8.85 -14.64
N THR A 249 8.02 8.62 -14.02
CA THR A 249 8.56 9.55 -13.02
C THR A 249 9.20 10.74 -13.68
N HIS A 250 9.05 11.93 -13.11
CA HIS A 250 9.79 13.12 -13.52
C HIS A 250 10.16 13.95 -12.30
N LYS A 251 11.13 14.87 -12.46
CA LYS A 251 11.44 15.85 -11.41
C LYS A 251 10.26 16.79 -11.19
N ASP A 252 10.07 17.19 -9.94
CA ASP A 252 9.13 18.24 -9.57
C ASP A 252 9.83 19.27 -8.69
N GLU A 253 9.82 20.53 -9.16
CA GLU A 253 10.42 21.69 -8.50
C GLU A 253 9.36 22.63 -7.90
N HIS A 254 8.07 22.30 -8.01
CA HIS A 254 7.00 23.17 -7.52
C HIS A 254 6.80 23.04 -6.00
N ASP A 255 6.52 24.17 -5.34
CA ASP A 255 6.08 24.19 -3.94
C ASP A 255 4.78 23.38 -3.76
N ILE A 256 4.67 22.71 -2.61
CA ILE A 256 3.62 21.74 -2.31
C ILE A 256 2.38 22.46 -1.81
N ASP A 257 1.50 22.90 -2.72
CA ASP A 257 0.07 23.04 -2.37
C ASP A 257 -0.56 21.64 -2.31
N GLU A 258 -1.30 21.33 -1.23
CA GLU A 258 -1.77 19.99 -0.82
C GLU A 258 -2.80 19.32 -1.76
N SER A 259 -2.73 19.53 -3.07
CA SER A 259 -3.38 18.67 -4.06
C SER A 259 -2.37 17.70 -4.64
N TRP A 260 -2.72 16.42 -4.63
CA TRP A 260 -1.82 15.31 -4.92
C TRP A 260 -2.07 14.68 -6.29
N SER A 261 -3.17 15.06 -6.94
CA SER A 261 -3.55 14.59 -8.26
C SER A 261 -4.00 15.81 -9.04
N PHE A 262 -3.30 16.10 -10.13
CA PHE A 262 -3.68 17.12 -11.10
C PHE A 262 -4.01 16.45 -12.43
N PRO A 263 -4.87 17.05 -13.27
CA PRO A 263 -4.93 16.65 -14.67
C PRO A 263 -3.54 16.80 -15.29
N GLY A 264 -2.97 15.72 -15.83
CA GLY A 264 -1.68 15.78 -16.51
C GLY A 264 -1.83 16.22 -17.96
N LYS A 265 -0.74 16.70 -18.56
CA LYS A 265 -0.74 17.13 -19.97
C LYS A 265 0.23 16.29 -20.78
N LEU A 266 -0.26 15.65 -21.85
CA LEU A 266 0.60 14.84 -22.72
C LEU A 266 1.74 15.63 -23.35
N SER A 267 1.58 16.94 -23.54
CA SER A 267 2.68 17.81 -24.02
C SER A 267 3.88 17.82 -23.07
N GLU A 268 3.64 17.87 -21.76
CA GLU A 268 4.69 17.91 -20.73
C GLU A 268 5.38 16.53 -20.65
N VAL A 269 4.62 15.44 -20.75
CA VAL A 269 5.18 14.07 -20.83
C VAL A 269 6.08 13.92 -22.07
N LYS A 270 5.63 14.43 -23.23
CA LYS A 270 6.39 14.38 -24.49
C LYS A 270 7.69 15.18 -24.41
N ASP A 271 7.71 16.30 -23.69
CA ASP A 271 8.93 17.08 -23.50
C ASP A 271 9.98 16.31 -22.70
N VAL A 272 9.57 15.56 -21.66
CA VAL A 272 10.47 14.67 -20.90
C VAL A 272 10.98 13.51 -21.75
N LEU A 273 10.16 13.00 -22.67
CA LEU A 273 10.49 11.85 -23.54
C LEU A 273 11.15 12.23 -24.87
N ARG A 274 11.56 13.49 -25.08
CA ARG A 274 12.03 13.98 -26.39
C ARG A 274 13.18 13.18 -26.99
N ASP A 275 14.17 12.84 -26.17
CA ASP A 275 15.39 12.12 -26.57
C ASP A 275 15.35 10.63 -26.18
N TRP A 276 14.18 10.14 -25.77
CA TRP A 276 13.96 8.74 -25.38
C TRP A 276 13.64 7.88 -26.60
N ASP A 277 13.67 6.56 -26.40
CA ASP A 277 13.17 5.57 -27.35
C ASP A 277 11.81 6.04 -27.90
N PRO A 278 11.67 6.23 -29.24
CA PRO A 278 10.43 6.66 -29.87
C PRO A 278 9.22 5.80 -29.49
N MET A 279 9.43 4.54 -29.10
CA MET A 279 8.37 3.67 -28.59
C MET A 279 7.68 4.25 -27.34
N CYS A 280 8.41 4.92 -26.44
CA CYS A 280 7.83 5.56 -25.26
C CYS A 280 6.80 6.62 -25.66
N THR A 281 7.20 7.52 -26.58
CA THR A 281 6.31 8.57 -27.12
C THR A 281 5.12 7.97 -27.87
N LYS A 282 5.33 6.85 -28.57
CA LYS A 282 4.24 6.16 -29.28
C LYS A 282 3.24 5.52 -28.32
N ILE A 283 3.68 4.89 -27.24
CA ILE A 283 2.81 4.35 -26.19
C ILE A 283 1.97 5.47 -25.56
N ILE A 284 2.61 6.55 -25.09
CA ILE A 284 1.85 7.62 -24.42
C ILE A 284 0.87 8.32 -25.37
N SER A 285 1.12 8.31 -26.69
CA SER A 285 0.21 8.91 -27.68
C SER A 285 -1.14 8.20 -27.78
N LYS A 286 -1.26 6.98 -27.24
CA LYS A 286 -2.52 6.21 -27.17
C LYS A 286 -3.31 6.47 -25.88
N THR A 287 -2.83 7.38 -25.03
CA THR A 287 -3.46 7.69 -23.75
C THR A 287 -4.59 8.69 -23.96
N PRO A 288 -5.82 8.39 -23.52
CA PRO A 288 -6.87 9.41 -23.45
C PRO A 288 -6.49 10.51 -22.44
N GLU A 289 -6.48 11.77 -22.86
CA GLU A 289 -6.00 12.89 -22.02
C GLU A 289 -6.75 13.00 -20.69
N GLU A 290 -8.06 12.73 -20.68
CA GLU A 290 -8.89 12.76 -19.47
C GLU A 290 -8.54 11.67 -18.46
N LYS A 291 -7.75 10.67 -18.85
CA LYS A 291 -7.25 9.58 -18.00
C LYS A 291 -5.80 9.78 -17.58
N LEU A 292 -5.17 10.88 -17.96
CA LEU A 292 -3.81 11.23 -17.54
C LEU A 292 -3.86 12.05 -16.25
N VAL A 293 -3.21 11.55 -15.22
CA VAL A 293 -3.07 12.24 -13.93
C VAL A 293 -1.60 12.43 -13.59
N ASP A 294 -1.29 13.56 -12.99
CA ASP A 294 0.01 13.88 -12.42
C ASP A 294 -0.06 13.80 -10.89
N TRP A 295 0.72 12.87 -10.33
CA TRP A 295 0.80 12.60 -8.90
C TRP A 295 2.11 13.11 -8.32
N LYS A 296 2.02 14.17 -7.51
CA LYS A 296 3.17 14.64 -6.73
C LYS A 296 3.59 13.57 -5.73
N LEU A 297 4.87 13.24 -5.64
CA LEU A 297 5.34 12.32 -4.61
C LEU A 297 5.80 13.13 -3.40
N VAL A 298 5.00 13.14 -2.34
CA VAL A 298 5.48 13.64 -1.05
C VAL A 298 6.07 12.53 -0.21
N TYR A 299 7.09 12.92 0.54
CA TYR A 299 7.81 12.09 1.46
C TYR A 299 7.60 12.59 2.89
N ARG A 300 7.71 11.70 3.86
CA ARG A 300 7.80 12.03 5.28
C ARG A 300 8.86 11.17 5.91
N ASP A 301 9.65 11.77 6.80
CA ASP A 301 10.55 11.02 7.64
C ASP A 301 9.73 10.02 8.49
N PRO A 302 10.33 8.88 8.91
CA PRO A 302 9.69 8.00 9.88
C PRO A 302 9.22 8.77 11.11
N LEU A 303 7.94 8.66 11.43
CA LEU A 303 7.34 9.34 12.58
C LEU A 303 8.02 8.91 13.89
N PRO A 304 8.10 9.77 14.91
CA PRO A 304 8.68 9.39 16.20
C PRO A 304 7.84 8.35 16.96
N THR A 305 6.53 8.28 16.69
CA THR A 305 5.61 7.29 17.26
C THR A 305 4.39 7.13 16.38
N TRP A 306 3.71 5.99 16.49
CA TRP A 306 2.44 5.66 15.85
C TRP A 306 1.31 5.50 16.85
N VAL A 307 1.60 5.50 18.15
CA VAL A 307 0.62 5.30 19.22
C VAL A 307 0.57 6.53 20.11
N SER A 308 -0.64 6.98 20.45
CA SER A 308 -0.85 8.07 21.42
C SER A 308 -0.29 7.70 22.79
N GLY A 309 0.11 8.68 23.61
CA GLY A 309 0.62 8.41 24.97
C GLY A 309 1.85 7.48 25.02
N TYR A 310 2.59 7.34 23.91
CA TYR A 310 3.84 6.59 23.85
C TYR A 310 5.04 7.53 23.79
N GLY A 311 6.03 7.29 24.64
CA GLY A 311 7.13 8.23 24.84
C GLY A 311 6.60 9.60 25.27
N SER A 312 6.93 10.65 24.52
CA SER A 312 6.48 12.02 24.79
C SER A 312 5.19 12.42 24.07
N ALA A 313 4.57 11.52 23.31
CA ALA A 313 3.33 11.84 22.61
C ALA A 313 2.15 12.04 23.58
N PRO A 314 1.24 12.99 23.32
CA PRO A 314 0.06 13.18 24.14
C PRO A 314 -0.89 11.99 24.04
N GLY A 315 -1.73 11.81 25.06
CA GLY A 315 -2.82 10.83 25.04
C GLY A 315 -2.67 9.69 26.04
N HIS A 316 -3.48 8.65 25.84
CA HIS A 316 -3.70 7.54 26.78
C HIS A 316 -3.35 6.16 26.21
N GLY A 317 -2.82 6.07 24.99
CA GLY A 317 -2.37 4.79 24.41
C GLY A 317 -3.49 3.92 23.88
N ARG A 318 -4.56 4.51 23.34
CA ARG A 318 -5.70 3.80 22.75
C ARG A 318 -5.98 4.21 21.30
N ILE A 319 -5.17 5.11 20.74
CA ILE A 319 -5.25 5.51 19.34
C ILE A 319 -3.92 5.17 18.68
N CYS A 320 -3.96 4.47 17.54
CA CYS A 320 -2.76 4.18 16.75
C CYS A 320 -2.94 4.49 15.26
N LEU A 321 -1.81 4.62 14.56
CA LEU A 321 -1.71 4.84 13.12
C LEU A 321 -1.37 3.54 12.37
N LEU A 322 -1.84 3.43 11.13
CA LEU A 322 -1.68 2.25 10.28
C LEU A 322 -1.57 2.65 8.80
N GLY A 323 -0.61 2.09 8.07
CA GLY A 323 -0.39 2.39 6.66
C GLY A 323 0.08 3.83 6.44
N ASP A 324 -0.37 4.48 5.36
CA ASP A 324 0.07 5.82 4.95
C ASP A 324 -0.20 6.94 5.99
N SER A 325 -1.06 6.71 6.98
CA SER A 325 -1.20 7.65 8.11
C SER A 325 0.06 7.66 8.99
N ALA A 326 0.76 6.53 9.09
CA ALA A 326 1.98 6.31 9.85
C ALA A 326 3.25 6.38 9.00
N HIS A 327 3.24 5.80 7.81
CA HIS A 327 4.45 5.55 7.00
C HIS A 327 4.14 5.60 5.50
N PRO A 328 4.03 6.78 4.87
CA PRO A 328 3.85 6.88 3.43
C PRO A 328 5.12 6.46 2.68
N PHE A 329 4.97 5.66 1.62
CA PHE A 329 6.09 5.13 0.83
C PHE A 329 6.24 5.87 -0.50
N LEU A 330 7.48 5.95 -1.00
CA LEU A 330 7.72 6.19 -2.42
C LEU A 330 7.24 4.98 -3.24
N PRO A 331 6.53 5.17 -4.38
CA PRO A 331 6.02 4.08 -5.20
C PRO A 331 7.08 3.10 -5.69
N THR A 332 8.32 3.56 -5.85
CA THR A 332 9.50 2.74 -6.24
C THR A 332 9.85 1.64 -5.25
N SER A 333 9.28 1.66 -4.05
CA SER A 333 9.40 0.56 -3.08
C SER A 333 8.53 -0.66 -3.44
N ALA A 334 7.43 -0.45 -4.20
CA ALA A 334 6.37 -1.43 -4.42
C ALA A 334 5.84 -2.12 -3.14
N GLN A 335 5.97 -1.46 -1.96
CA GLN A 335 5.70 -2.09 -0.67
C GLN A 335 4.72 -1.32 0.23
N GLY A 336 4.39 -0.05 -0.04
CA GLY A 336 3.53 0.74 0.87
C GLY A 336 2.21 0.07 1.25
N ALA A 337 1.42 -0.33 0.24
CA ALA A 337 0.16 -1.05 0.49
C ALA A 337 0.37 -2.40 1.18
N THR A 338 1.46 -3.10 0.86
CA THR A 338 1.81 -4.38 1.49
C THR A 338 2.17 -4.20 2.97
N GLN A 339 2.88 -3.13 3.33
CA GLN A 339 3.20 -2.83 4.73
C GLN A 339 1.97 -2.44 5.53
N ALA A 340 1.01 -1.71 4.96
CA ALA A 340 -0.27 -1.44 5.59
C ALA A 340 -1.08 -2.73 5.87
N LEU A 341 -0.94 -3.74 5.01
CA LEU A 341 -1.52 -5.07 5.23
C LEU A 341 -0.85 -5.80 6.40
N GLU A 342 0.49 -5.85 6.42
CA GLU A 342 1.26 -6.43 7.51
C GLU A 342 0.93 -5.76 8.87
N ASP A 343 0.68 -4.45 8.86
CA ASP A 343 0.25 -3.72 10.06
C ASP A 343 -1.10 -4.22 10.58
N GLY A 344 -2.11 -4.33 9.71
CA GLY A 344 -3.45 -4.77 10.10
C GLY A 344 -3.46 -6.17 10.71
N VAL A 345 -2.67 -7.08 10.12
CA VAL A 345 -2.44 -8.43 10.67
C VAL A 345 -1.78 -8.37 12.04
N THR A 346 -0.65 -7.66 12.14
CA THR A 346 0.16 -7.61 13.37
C THR A 346 -0.62 -6.97 14.52
N LEU A 347 -1.33 -5.87 14.25
CA LEU A 347 -2.16 -5.17 15.21
C LEU A 347 -3.24 -6.09 15.80
N ALA A 348 -3.99 -6.79 14.95
CA ALA A 348 -5.06 -7.69 15.39
C ALA A 348 -4.50 -8.85 16.25
N VAL A 349 -3.38 -9.46 15.85
CA VAL A 349 -2.75 -10.53 16.64
C VAL A 349 -2.34 -10.03 18.03
N LEU A 350 -1.69 -8.86 18.10
CA LEU A 350 -1.16 -8.34 19.35
C LEU A 350 -2.25 -7.81 20.29
N LEU A 351 -3.34 -7.23 19.77
CA LEU A 351 -4.51 -6.90 20.57
C LEU A 351 -5.15 -8.15 21.20
N ARG A 352 -5.26 -9.25 20.44
CA ARG A 352 -5.77 -10.53 20.96
C ARG A 352 -4.85 -11.11 22.03
N LYS A 353 -3.53 -11.11 21.81
CA LYS A 353 -2.56 -11.63 22.79
C LYS A 353 -2.51 -10.79 24.07
N ALA A 354 -2.59 -9.46 23.95
CA ALA A 354 -2.61 -8.57 25.11
C ALA A 354 -3.92 -8.66 25.90
N GLY A 355 -5.04 -8.90 25.21
CA GLY A 355 -6.36 -8.97 25.81
C GLY A 355 -6.92 -7.59 26.18
N LYS A 356 -8.23 -7.56 26.50
CA LYS A 356 -8.97 -6.32 26.73
C LYS A 356 -8.43 -5.49 27.91
N SER A 357 -7.82 -6.14 28.91
CA SER A 357 -7.22 -5.47 30.06
C SER A 357 -5.87 -4.79 29.77
N ASN A 358 -5.22 -5.08 28.63
CA ASN A 358 -3.90 -4.53 28.30
C ASN A 358 -3.82 -4.00 26.86
N ILE A 359 -4.87 -3.28 26.41
CA ILE A 359 -4.90 -2.64 25.07
C ILE A 359 -3.65 -1.79 24.83
N LYS A 360 -3.24 -0.99 25.82
CA LYS A 360 -2.07 -0.10 25.73
C LYS A 360 -0.78 -0.88 25.46
N GLY A 361 -0.56 -1.98 26.16
CA GLY A 361 0.59 -2.87 25.92
C GLY A 361 0.53 -3.49 24.52
N GLY A 362 -0.66 -3.91 24.07
CA GLY A 362 -0.87 -4.44 22.71
C GLY A 362 -0.52 -3.44 21.61
N LEU A 363 -0.95 -2.17 21.72
CA LEU A 363 -0.64 -1.14 20.73
C LEU A 363 0.84 -0.77 20.69
N ARG A 364 1.49 -0.68 21.85
CA ARG A 364 2.93 -0.40 21.94
C ARG A 364 3.76 -1.54 21.36
N ALA A 365 3.39 -2.79 21.68
CA ALA A 365 4.01 -3.95 21.06
C ALA A 365 3.82 -3.95 19.53
N TYR A 366 2.63 -3.55 19.03
CA TYR A 366 2.39 -3.41 17.59
C TYR A 366 3.38 -2.45 16.93
N GLN A 367 3.56 -1.27 17.52
CA GLN A 367 4.54 -0.33 17.02
C GLN A 367 5.95 -0.93 17.05
N ASP A 368 6.39 -1.45 18.20
CA ASP A 368 7.76 -1.96 18.36
C ASP A 368 8.08 -3.11 17.38
N VAL A 369 7.11 -3.98 17.10
CA VAL A 369 7.25 -5.08 16.13
C VAL A 369 7.35 -4.57 14.69
N ARG A 370 6.60 -3.52 14.34
CA ARG A 370 6.47 -3.05 12.96
C ARG A 370 7.46 -1.97 12.58
N TYR A 371 7.83 -1.09 13.52
CA TYR A 371 8.50 0.17 13.24
C TYR A 371 9.81 0.01 12.47
N GLU A 372 10.74 -0.78 12.99
CA GLU A 372 12.05 -0.96 12.36
C GLU A 372 11.97 -1.69 11.01
N ARG A 373 11.02 -2.61 10.85
CA ARG A 373 10.77 -3.27 9.58
C ARG A 373 10.27 -2.28 8.54
N VAL A 374 9.21 -1.55 8.86
CA VAL A 374 8.62 -0.55 7.96
C VAL A 374 9.65 0.51 7.57
N ARG A 375 10.42 1.03 8.54
CA ARG A 375 11.47 2.02 8.29
C ARG A 375 12.52 1.51 7.30
N LYS A 376 12.97 0.26 7.45
CA LYS A 376 13.93 -0.35 6.51
C LYS A 376 13.33 -0.53 5.12
N VAL A 377 12.07 -0.98 5.04
CA VAL A 377 11.37 -1.15 3.76
C VAL A 377 11.11 0.21 3.10
N GLN A 378 10.79 1.27 3.84
CA GLN A 378 10.56 2.61 3.30
C GLN A 378 11.79 3.13 2.53
N LYS A 379 12.98 2.87 3.09
CA LYS A 379 14.27 3.23 2.48
C LYS A 379 14.57 2.49 1.16
N THR A 380 13.95 1.34 0.90
CA THR A 380 14.18 0.64 -0.38
C THR A 380 13.58 1.42 -1.55
N GLY A 381 12.56 2.25 -1.32
CA GLY A 381 12.01 3.12 -2.36
C GLY A 381 13.05 4.13 -2.88
N GLU A 382 13.77 4.77 -1.98
CA GLU A 382 14.89 5.68 -2.34
C GLU A 382 16.01 4.91 -3.03
N THR A 383 16.39 3.76 -2.47
CA THR A 383 17.49 2.94 -3.01
C THR A 383 17.22 2.47 -4.44
N THR A 384 16.00 1.97 -4.71
CA THR A 384 15.59 1.52 -6.05
C THR A 384 15.48 2.69 -7.02
N ARG A 385 14.92 3.82 -6.58
CA ARG A 385 14.87 5.05 -7.40
C ARG A 385 16.28 5.46 -7.81
N ASP A 386 17.19 5.59 -6.85
CA ASP A 386 18.54 6.08 -7.10
C ASP A 386 19.34 5.09 -7.98
N MET A 387 19.12 3.79 -7.81
CA MET A 387 19.69 2.75 -8.69
C MET A 387 19.27 2.94 -10.14
N TRP A 388 17.98 3.20 -10.39
CA TRP A 388 17.45 3.39 -11.75
C TRP A 388 17.81 4.75 -12.33
N HIS A 389 17.57 5.83 -11.57
CA HIS A 389 17.76 7.20 -12.02
C HIS A 389 19.23 7.60 -12.19
N ASN A 390 20.16 6.91 -11.52
CA ASN A 390 21.61 7.14 -11.64
C ASN A 390 22.33 5.90 -12.20
N THR A 391 21.66 5.15 -13.09
CA THR A 391 22.22 3.91 -13.65
C THR A 391 23.59 4.13 -14.30
N ASP A 392 24.59 3.36 -13.85
CA ASP A 392 25.89 3.23 -14.54
C ASP A 392 25.77 2.21 -15.67
N TRP A 393 25.59 2.71 -16.90
CA TRP A 393 25.41 1.86 -18.08
C TRP A 393 26.66 1.03 -18.45
N GLU A 394 27.86 1.45 -18.06
CA GLU A 394 29.08 0.66 -18.27
C GLU A 394 29.14 -0.53 -17.31
N LYS A 395 28.63 -0.36 -16.09
CA LYS A 395 28.42 -1.47 -15.15
C LYS A 395 27.35 -2.42 -15.65
N VAL A 396 26.20 -1.89 -16.09
CA VAL A 396 25.08 -2.70 -16.60
C VAL A 396 25.48 -3.52 -17.82
N LYS A 397 26.31 -2.99 -18.72
CA LYS A 397 26.84 -3.75 -19.86
C LYS A 397 27.66 -4.99 -19.46
N LYS A 398 28.33 -4.94 -18.30
CA LYS A 398 29.12 -6.05 -17.75
C LYS A 398 28.28 -6.98 -16.89
N ASP A 399 27.29 -6.43 -16.18
CA ASP A 399 26.38 -7.15 -15.31
C ASP A 399 24.94 -6.60 -15.46
N PRO A 400 24.16 -7.12 -16.43
CA PRO A 400 22.78 -6.69 -16.65
C PRO A 400 21.87 -6.90 -15.44
N GLN A 401 22.24 -7.77 -14.50
CA GLN A 401 21.43 -8.02 -13.31
C GLN A 401 21.45 -6.83 -12.33
N SER A 402 22.44 -5.94 -12.44
CA SER A 402 22.60 -4.77 -11.57
C SER A 402 21.50 -3.71 -11.71
N ILE A 403 20.66 -3.77 -12.74
CA ILE A 403 19.49 -2.89 -12.94
C ILE A 403 18.16 -3.59 -12.65
N ALA A 404 18.18 -4.90 -12.36
CA ALA A 404 16.98 -5.68 -12.08
C ALA A 404 16.23 -5.13 -10.86
N PHE A 405 14.91 -5.19 -10.89
CA PHE A 405 14.09 -4.74 -9.76
C PHE A 405 14.39 -5.63 -8.52
N PRO A 406 14.76 -5.04 -7.37
CA PRO A 406 15.12 -5.82 -6.19
C PRO A 406 13.99 -6.72 -5.69
N ARG A 407 14.35 -7.95 -5.29
CA ARG A 407 13.44 -8.93 -4.69
C ARG A 407 14.10 -9.52 -3.46
N GLU A 408 13.98 -8.81 -2.33
CA GLU A 408 14.73 -9.12 -1.12
C GLU A 408 13.97 -10.13 -0.24
N ASP A 409 14.59 -11.28 0.05
CA ASP A 409 13.96 -12.37 0.80
C ASP A 409 13.49 -11.96 2.19
N TRP A 410 14.23 -11.10 2.89
CA TRP A 410 13.82 -10.62 4.22
C TRP A 410 12.52 -9.79 4.17
N ILE A 411 12.19 -9.21 3.01
CA ILE A 411 10.89 -8.55 2.77
C ILE A 411 9.87 -9.61 2.33
N PHE A 412 10.16 -10.30 1.24
CA PHE A 412 9.19 -11.13 0.52
C PHE A 412 8.86 -12.45 1.20
N SER A 413 9.75 -13.00 2.01
CA SER A 413 9.52 -14.26 2.75
C SER A 413 8.95 -14.04 4.15
N HIS A 414 8.77 -12.79 4.57
CA HIS A 414 8.20 -12.48 5.88
C HIS A 414 6.73 -12.91 5.96
N ASP A 415 6.36 -13.37 7.14
CA ASP A 415 5.00 -13.75 7.51
C ASP A 415 4.62 -12.96 8.76
N ALA A 416 3.86 -11.88 8.57
CA ALA A 416 3.51 -10.96 9.65
C ALA A 416 2.67 -11.63 10.76
N GLU A 417 1.77 -12.55 10.41
CA GLU A 417 0.93 -13.25 11.40
C GLU A 417 1.79 -14.18 12.25
N LYS A 418 2.61 -15.02 11.61
CA LYS A 418 3.52 -15.93 12.30
C LYS A 418 4.49 -15.16 13.18
N HIS A 419 5.09 -14.08 12.66
CA HIS A 419 6.03 -13.27 13.42
C HIS A 419 5.38 -12.64 14.65
N ALA A 420 4.18 -12.05 14.51
CA ALA A 420 3.45 -11.45 15.61
C ALA A 420 3.03 -12.49 16.68
N GLU A 421 2.68 -13.71 16.27
CA GLU A 421 2.40 -14.81 17.19
C GLU A 421 3.65 -15.21 18.00
N GLU A 422 4.81 -15.29 17.34
CA GLU A 422 6.09 -15.71 17.95
C GLU A 422 6.66 -14.69 18.94
N VAL A 423 6.66 -13.40 18.59
CA VAL A 423 7.30 -12.36 19.42
C VAL A 423 6.32 -11.64 20.34
N GLY A 424 5.02 -11.85 20.17
CA GLY A 424 4.00 -11.01 20.78
C GLY A 424 4.01 -10.98 22.31
N ASP A 425 4.16 -12.13 22.96
CA ASP A 425 4.14 -12.20 24.43
C ASP A 425 5.33 -11.46 25.06
N GLU A 426 6.53 -11.60 24.46
CA GLU A 426 7.73 -10.89 24.88
C GLU A 426 7.60 -9.37 24.68
N MET A 427 7.10 -8.95 23.50
CA MET A 427 6.96 -7.53 23.17
C MET A 427 5.90 -6.84 24.03
N ILE A 428 4.79 -7.52 24.34
CA ILE A 428 3.76 -7.00 25.25
C ILE A 428 4.33 -6.84 26.66
N ALA A 429 5.05 -7.85 27.17
CA ALA A 429 5.67 -7.78 28.49
C ALA A 429 6.64 -6.59 28.58
N LYS A 430 7.54 -6.45 27.60
CA LYS A 430 8.50 -5.33 27.50
C LYS A 430 7.79 -3.97 27.47
N ALA A 431 6.71 -3.85 26.70
CA ALA A 431 5.94 -2.61 26.58
C ALA A 431 5.14 -2.24 27.84
N SER A 432 4.83 -3.22 28.70
CA SER A 432 4.19 -3.00 30.00
C SER A 432 5.20 -2.56 31.07
N THR A 433 6.43 -3.06 31.05
CA THR A 433 7.47 -2.71 32.06
C THR A 433 8.05 -1.31 31.87
N SER A 434 8.14 -0.81 30.63
CA SER A 434 8.64 0.54 30.33
C SER A 434 7.76 1.66 30.88
N VAL A 435 6.51 1.37 31.27
CA VAL A 435 5.60 2.32 31.95
C VAL A 435 5.99 2.54 33.40
N GLU A 436 6.39 1.49 34.10
CA GLU A 436 6.72 1.54 35.53
C GLU A 436 8.05 2.24 35.80
N GLN A 437 8.89 2.42 34.78
CA GLN A 437 10.18 3.12 34.89
C GLN A 437 10.11 4.59 34.45
N GLN A 438 8.99 5.04 33.86
CA GLN A 438 8.77 6.42 33.41
C GLN A 438 7.69 7.17 34.23
N ALA A 439 6.94 6.46 35.06
CA ALA A 439 6.08 7.01 36.12
C ALA A 439 6.87 7.16 37.42
#